data_AF-A0A2K3DMA5-F1
#
_entry.id   AF-A0A2K3DMA5-F1
#
_cell.length_a   1.000
_cell.length_b   1.000
_cell.length_c   1.000
_cell.angle_alpha   90.00
_cell.angle_beta   90.00
_cell.angle_gamma   90.00
#
_symmetry.space_group_name_H-M   'P 1'
#
loop_
_entity.id
_entity.type
_entity.pdbx_description
1 polymer ?
#
loop_
_entity_poly.entity_id
_entity_poly.type
_entity_poly.pdbx_seq_one_letter_code
_entity_poly.pdbx_strand_id
1 'polypeptide(L)'
;MILQSAVQRMVRCCNGRAVARLQLAARCPAPHRRRLSVSAAAAAAAAPAAAAAVAAAAAAGGSAPAVFGVPAAAIFSASSAVLVPVYALMAFAPASKLTRDALLNSPALYLLLAAAYVATFAAAWQAGLGAALGAMWEAGQAAVVAGSPAALDLRPLAAMFGQPLVTLLAWLHLLTLDVVMAREIALDGLRTGVATAHSVLLCFFFGPTGLISHALTRLVSGSKGR
;
A
#
# COMPACT_ATOMS: atom_id res chain seq x y z
N MET A 1 32.22 10.47 -9.24
CA MET A 1 31.85 11.89 -8.97
C MET A 1 31.10 12.59 -10.11
N ILE A 2 31.26 12.23 -11.39
CA ILE A 2 30.61 12.94 -12.52
C ILE A 2 29.08 12.72 -12.61
N LEU A 3 28.58 11.55 -12.18
CA LEU A 3 27.16 11.21 -12.25
C LEU A 3 26.28 12.04 -11.27
N GLN A 4 26.79 12.35 -10.08
CA GLN A 4 26.05 13.16 -9.10
C GLN A 4 25.86 14.62 -9.56
N SER A 5 26.85 15.18 -10.27
CA SER A 5 26.76 16.54 -10.81
C SER A 5 25.78 16.66 -12.00
N ALA A 6 25.49 15.57 -12.70
CA ALA A 6 24.48 15.54 -13.76
C ALA A 6 23.06 15.51 -13.18
N VAL A 7 22.83 14.68 -12.14
CA VAL A 7 21.54 14.58 -11.45
C VAL A 7 21.17 15.90 -10.76
N GLN A 8 22.12 16.56 -10.09
CA GLN A 8 21.85 17.86 -9.46
C GLN A 8 21.53 18.98 -10.46
N ARG A 9 22.12 18.96 -11.65
CA ARG A 9 21.82 19.93 -12.72
C ARG A 9 20.42 19.71 -13.31
N MET A 10 20.00 18.46 -13.47
CA MET A 10 18.67 18.12 -13.98
C MET A 10 17.57 18.53 -12.98
N VAL A 11 17.79 18.31 -11.68
CA VAL A 11 16.85 18.73 -10.62
C VAL A 11 16.70 20.25 -10.56
N ARG A 12 17.80 21.02 -10.66
CA ARG A 12 17.73 22.50 -10.68
C ARG A 12 17.02 23.03 -11.93
N CYS A 13 17.20 22.40 -13.09
CA CYS A 13 16.54 22.80 -14.34
C CYS A 13 15.02 22.52 -14.31
N CYS A 14 14.61 21.40 -13.70
CA CYS A 14 13.20 21.09 -13.45
C CYS A 14 12.54 22.07 -12.47
N ASN A 15 13.25 22.47 -11.41
CA ASN A 15 12.70 23.39 -10.40
C ASN A 15 12.51 24.81 -10.95
N GLY A 16 13.43 25.31 -11.78
CA GLY A 16 13.31 26.63 -12.42
C GLY A 16 12.13 26.77 -13.39
N ARG A 17 11.78 25.69 -14.11
CA ARG A 17 10.62 25.66 -15.02
C ARG A 17 9.29 25.48 -14.29
N ALA A 18 9.30 24.88 -13.10
CA ALA A 18 8.11 24.71 -12.26
C ALA A 18 7.63 26.06 -11.68
N VAL A 19 8.56 26.91 -11.24
CA VAL A 19 8.23 28.24 -10.67
C VAL A 19 7.69 29.20 -11.74
N ALA A 20 8.25 29.19 -12.95
CA ALA A 20 7.77 30.02 -14.06
C ALA A 20 6.35 29.64 -14.54
N ARG A 21 5.97 28.35 -14.45
CA ARG A 21 4.62 27.89 -14.82
C ARG A 21 3.55 28.17 -13.75
N LEU A 22 3.95 28.30 -12.48
CA LEU A 22 3.03 28.65 -11.40
C LEU A 22 2.48 30.08 -11.51
N GLN A 23 3.23 31.02 -12.11
CA GLN A 23 2.77 32.39 -12.28
C GLN A 23 1.77 32.57 -13.44
N LEU A 24 1.80 31.68 -14.45
CA LEU A 24 0.88 31.78 -15.60
C LEU A 24 -0.48 31.09 -15.38
N ALA A 25 -0.55 30.08 -14.51
CA ALA A 25 -1.78 29.31 -14.27
C ALA A 25 -2.83 30.03 -13.40
N ALA A 26 -2.50 31.17 -12.80
CA ALA A 26 -3.39 31.95 -11.93
C ALA A 26 -4.46 32.77 -12.69
N ARG A 27 -4.58 32.64 -14.02
CA ARG A 27 -5.45 33.50 -14.86
C ARG A 27 -6.54 32.79 -15.67
N CYS A 28 -6.81 31.49 -15.49
CA CYS A 28 -7.89 30.82 -16.23
C CYS A 28 -9.16 30.63 -15.38
N PRO A 29 -10.35 30.99 -15.91
CA PRO A 29 -11.63 30.74 -15.24
C PRO A 29 -12.04 29.26 -15.33
N ALA A 30 -12.71 28.79 -14.28
CA ALA A 30 -13.00 27.39 -14.01
C ALA A 30 -14.07 26.76 -14.94
N PRO A 31 -13.94 25.49 -15.35
CA PRO A 31 -15.03 24.76 -16.00
C PRO A 31 -15.98 24.09 -14.99
N HIS A 32 -17.26 24.11 -15.35
CA HIS A 32 -18.41 23.53 -14.67
C HIS A 32 -18.19 22.06 -14.22
N ARG A 33 -18.21 21.81 -12.90
CA ARG A 33 -18.24 20.46 -12.33
C ARG A 33 -19.68 19.95 -12.18
N ARG A 34 -20.07 18.96 -12.98
CA ARG A 34 -21.25 18.11 -12.73
C ARG A 34 -20.96 17.26 -11.48
N ARG A 35 -21.67 17.50 -10.38
CA ARG A 35 -21.64 16.65 -9.20
C ARG A 35 -22.41 15.36 -9.50
N LEU A 36 -21.70 14.25 -9.65
CA LEU A 36 -22.31 12.92 -9.55
C LEU A 36 -22.42 12.59 -8.07
N SER A 37 -23.64 12.69 -7.54
CA SER A 37 -24.00 12.27 -6.19
C SER A 37 -24.06 10.74 -6.14
N VAL A 38 -22.94 10.09 -5.80
CA VAL A 38 -22.98 8.69 -5.37
C VAL A 38 -23.56 8.69 -3.95
N SER A 39 -24.75 8.13 -3.83
CA SER A 39 -25.54 8.10 -2.58
C SER A 39 -24.76 7.44 -1.45
N ALA A 40 -24.73 8.09 -0.29
CA ALA A 40 -24.10 7.65 0.97
C ALA A 40 -24.57 6.26 1.46
N ALA A 41 -25.61 5.70 0.85
CA ALA A 41 -26.17 4.39 1.15
C ALA A 41 -25.17 3.22 0.91
N ALA A 42 -24.30 3.31 -0.10
CA ALA A 42 -23.34 2.23 -0.38
C ALA A 42 -22.22 2.15 0.67
N ALA A 43 -21.82 3.28 1.26
CA ALA A 43 -20.82 3.32 2.32
C ALA A 43 -21.36 2.84 3.67
N ALA A 44 -22.66 3.07 3.94
CA ALA A 44 -23.31 2.66 5.19
C ALA A 44 -23.53 1.12 5.27
N ALA A 45 -23.67 0.43 4.15
CA ALA A 45 -23.91 -1.01 4.11
C ALA A 45 -22.66 -1.88 4.39
N ALA A 46 -21.44 -1.31 4.29
CA ALA A 46 -20.18 -2.05 4.48
C ALA A 46 -19.71 -2.11 5.95
N ALA A 47 -20.17 -1.19 6.80
CA ALA A 47 -19.82 -1.12 8.22
C ALA A 47 -20.26 -2.34 9.06
N PRO A 48 -21.48 -2.91 8.91
CA PRO A 48 -21.90 -4.05 9.73
C PRO A 48 -21.17 -5.35 9.37
N ALA A 49 -20.76 -5.52 8.11
CA ALA A 49 -20.02 -6.70 7.67
C ALA A 49 -18.58 -6.75 8.24
N ALA A 50 -17.91 -5.60 8.35
CA ALA A 50 -16.60 -5.49 8.96
C ALA A 50 -16.64 -5.76 10.48
N ALA A 51 -17.67 -5.29 11.18
CA ALA A 51 -17.87 -5.57 12.60
C ALA A 51 -18.20 -7.06 12.86
N ALA A 52 -18.98 -7.70 11.99
CA ALA A 52 -19.29 -9.12 12.08
C ALA A 52 -18.06 -10.01 11.84
N ALA A 53 -17.15 -9.63 10.93
CA ALA A 53 -15.90 -10.35 10.68
C ALA A 53 -14.94 -10.30 11.88
N VAL A 54 -14.87 -9.15 12.56
CA VAL A 54 -14.08 -9.00 13.80
C VAL A 54 -14.65 -9.85 14.94
N ALA A 55 -15.98 -9.89 15.08
CA ALA A 55 -16.65 -10.70 16.10
C ALA A 55 -16.51 -12.21 15.86
N ALA A 56 -16.59 -12.66 14.60
CA ALA A 56 -16.41 -14.07 14.25
C ALA A 56 -14.97 -14.56 14.49
N ALA A 57 -13.97 -13.71 14.26
CA ALA A 57 -12.56 -14.06 14.46
C ALA A 57 -12.15 -14.15 15.94
N ALA A 58 -12.84 -13.43 16.83
CA ALA A 58 -12.63 -13.51 18.27
C ALA A 58 -13.13 -14.83 18.89
N ALA A 59 -14.05 -15.55 18.23
CA ALA A 59 -14.70 -16.72 18.79
C ALA A 59 -13.93 -18.05 18.60
N ALA A 60 -12.84 -18.08 17.82
CA ALA A 60 -12.16 -19.32 17.40
C ALA A 60 -10.92 -19.70 18.23
N GLY A 61 -10.88 -19.36 19.53
CA GLY A 61 -9.70 -19.51 20.39
C GLY A 61 -9.34 -20.95 20.78
N GLY A 62 -8.46 -21.59 20.01
CA GLY A 62 -7.53 -22.65 20.48
C GLY A 62 -6.12 -22.07 20.69
N SER A 63 -5.18 -22.86 21.22
CA SER A 63 -3.77 -22.53 21.49
C SER A 63 -2.97 -22.18 20.21
N ALA A 64 -3.34 -21.07 19.59
CA ALA A 64 -2.84 -20.57 18.32
C ALA A 64 -1.75 -19.51 18.53
N PRO A 65 -0.85 -19.32 17.55
CA PRO A 65 0.12 -18.23 17.58
C PRO A 65 -0.59 -16.89 17.80
N ALA A 66 -0.16 -16.15 18.80
CA ALA A 66 -0.79 -14.92 19.24
C ALA A 66 0.22 -13.76 19.31
N VAL A 67 -0.24 -12.57 18.98
CA VAL A 67 0.50 -11.31 19.15
C VAL A 67 -0.19 -10.56 20.28
N PHE A 68 0.49 -10.41 21.42
CA PHE A 68 -0.07 -9.77 22.63
C PHE A 68 -1.44 -10.33 23.06
N GLY A 69 -1.61 -11.65 22.98
CA GLY A 69 -2.87 -12.33 23.36
C GLY A 69 -3.95 -12.31 22.28
N VAL A 70 -3.73 -11.64 21.14
CA VAL A 70 -4.64 -11.67 19.98
C VAL A 70 -4.20 -12.76 19.01
N PRO A 71 -5.08 -13.71 18.62
CA PRO A 71 -4.69 -14.78 17.71
C PRO A 71 -4.35 -14.23 16.32
N ALA A 72 -3.31 -14.79 15.69
CA ALA A 72 -2.83 -14.36 14.37
C ALA A 72 -3.93 -14.37 13.30
N ALA A 73 -4.83 -15.36 13.35
CA ALA A 73 -5.98 -15.47 12.44
C ALA A 73 -6.96 -14.28 12.59
N ALA A 74 -7.14 -13.74 13.79
CA ALA A 74 -7.98 -12.57 14.00
C ALA A 74 -7.34 -11.30 13.45
N ILE A 75 -6.02 -11.13 13.60
CA ILE A 75 -5.28 -10.01 13.01
C ILE A 75 -5.35 -10.07 11.48
N PHE A 76 -5.15 -11.25 10.90
CA PHE A 76 -5.30 -11.48 9.46
C PHE A 76 -6.70 -11.10 8.96
N SER A 77 -7.74 -11.59 9.64
CA SER A 77 -9.14 -11.35 9.25
C SER A 77 -9.51 -9.87 9.40
N ALA A 78 -9.14 -9.24 10.51
CA ALA A 78 -9.41 -7.84 10.78
C ALA A 78 -8.69 -6.91 9.80
N SER A 79 -7.39 -7.12 9.56
CA SER A 79 -6.62 -6.30 8.61
C SER A 79 -7.19 -6.39 7.19
N SER A 80 -7.56 -7.59 6.74
CA SER A 80 -8.18 -7.80 5.43
C SER A 80 -9.56 -7.14 5.34
N ALA A 81 -10.39 -7.31 6.38
CA ALA A 81 -11.74 -6.73 6.43
C ALA A 81 -11.74 -5.20 6.46
N VAL A 82 -10.76 -4.57 7.13
CA VAL A 82 -10.61 -3.11 7.18
C VAL A 82 -10.17 -2.53 5.84
N LEU A 83 -9.35 -3.25 5.08
CA LEU A 83 -8.82 -2.71 3.82
C LEU A 83 -9.86 -2.65 2.70
N VAL A 84 -10.75 -3.63 2.58
CA VAL A 84 -11.79 -3.64 1.55
C VAL A 84 -12.59 -2.31 1.50
N PRO A 85 -13.18 -1.81 2.61
CA PRO A 85 -13.89 -0.53 2.58
C PRO A 85 -12.96 0.66 2.38
N VAL A 86 -11.71 0.62 2.89
CA VAL A 86 -10.73 1.69 2.66
C VAL A 86 -10.42 1.84 1.17
N TYR A 87 -10.16 0.74 0.46
CA TYR A 87 -9.92 0.75 -0.99
C TYR A 87 -11.15 1.12 -1.79
N ALA A 88 -12.34 0.64 -1.40
CA ALA A 88 -13.59 1.04 -2.05
C ALA A 88 -13.81 2.57 -1.96
N LEU A 89 -13.56 3.17 -0.78
CA LEU A 89 -13.66 4.61 -0.58
C LEU A 89 -12.62 5.39 -1.39
N MET A 90 -11.38 4.88 -1.51
CA MET A 90 -10.34 5.51 -2.33
C MET A 90 -10.60 5.40 -3.83
N ALA A 91 -11.17 4.28 -4.29
CA ALA A 91 -11.44 4.05 -5.71
C ALA A 91 -12.67 4.82 -6.21
N PHE A 92 -13.79 4.75 -5.47
CA PHE A 92 -15.08 5.28 -5.93
C PHE A 92 -15.40 6.68 -5.40
N ALA A 93 -14.85 7.05 -4.24
CA ALA A 93 -15.13 8.33 -3.60
C ALA A 93 -13.87 9.11 -3.15
N PRO A 94 -12.81 9.23 -3.99
CA PRO A 94 -11.55 9.87 -3.59
C PRO A 94 -11.70 11.36 -3.23
N ALA A 95 -12.73 12.04 -3.75
CA ALA A 95 -12.99 13.46 -3.49
C ALA A 95 -13.92 13.72 -2.29
N SER A 96 -14.41 12.67 -1.61
CA SER A 96 -15.26 12.84 -0.43
C SER A 96 -14.45 13.43 0.73
N LYS A 97 -15.11 14.20 1.63
CA LYS A 97 -14.44 14.75 2.81
C LYS A 97 -13.88 13.64 3.71
N LEU A 98 -14.63 12.56 3.88
CA LEU A 98 -14.20 11.40 4.67
C LEU A 98 -12.92 10.78 4.09
N THR A 99 -12.90 10.44 2.80
CA THR A 99 -11.71 9.84 2.18
C THR A 99 -10.53 10.83 2.20
N ARG A 100 -10.76 12.10 1.88
CA ARG A 100 -9.70 13.11 1.85
C ARG A 100 -9.10 13.36 3.24
N ASP A 101 -9.92 13.60 4.25
CA ASP A 101 -9.46 14.03 5.56
C ASP A 101 -9.02 12.82 6.41
N ALA A 102 -9.80 11.74 6.42
CA ALA A 102 -9.55 10.58 7.28
C ALA A 102 -8.62 9.52 6.65
N LEU A 103 -8.56 9.38 5.33
CA LEU A 103 -7.72 8.34 4.67
C LEU A 103 -6.51 8.91 3.94
N LEU A 104 -6.66 10.05 3.26
CA LEU A 104 -5.54 10.63 2.49
C LEU A 104 -4.68 11.56 3.35
N ASN A 105 -5.27 12.45 4.14
CA ASN A 105 -4.52 13.41 4.94
C ASN A 105 -4.07 12.85 6.30
N SER A 106 -4.88 11.97 6.90
CA SER A 106 -4.54 11.37 8.20
C SER A 106 -3.54 10.22 8.05
N PRO A 107 -2.44 10.20 8.84
CA PRO A 107 -1.51 9.08 8.89
C PRO A 107 -2.02 7.92 9.77
N ALA A 108 -3.15 8.07 10.47
CA ALA A 108 -3.58 7.17 11.53
C ALA A 108 -3.71 5.70 11.09
N LEU A 109 -4.37 5.42 9.97
CA LEU A 109 -4.53 4.06 9.46
C LEU A 109 -3.18 3.42 9.12
N TYR A 110 -2.29 4.16 8.45
CA TYR A 110 -0.98 3.68 8.04
C TYR A 110 -0.07 3.42 9.24
N LEU A 111 -0.10 4.30 10.25
CA LEU A 111 0.65 4.12 11.49
C LEU A 111 0.10 2.96 12.32
N LEU A 112 -1.23 2.75 12.34
CA LEU A 112 -1.84 1.60 12.99
C LEU A 112 -1.38 0.29 12.34
N LEU A 113 -1.38 0.22 11.01
CA LEU A 113 -0.95 -0.96 10.27
C LEU A 113 0.56 -1.22 10.44
N ALA A 114 1.37 -0.16 10.44
CA ALA A 114 2.79 -0.23 10.76
C ALA A 114 3.05 -0.70 12.20
N ALA A 115 2.27 -0.23 13.17
CA ALA A 115 2.36 -0.69 14.56
C ALA A 115 1.99 -2.17 14.69
N ALA A 116 0.93 -2.62 14.00
CA ALA A 116 0.55 -4.04 13.94
C ALA A 116 1.65 -4.90 13.29
N TYR A 117 2.31 -4.38 12.24
CA TYR A 117 3.47 -5.02 11.63
C TYR A 117 4.63 -5.15 12.62
N VAL A 118 5.01 -4.07 13.32
CA VAL A 118 6.09 -4.09 14.32
C VAL A 118 5.78 -5.04 15.48
N ALA A 119 4.54 -5.06 15.95
CA ALA A 119 4.08 -6.00 16.98
C ALA A 119 4.22 -7.45 16.51
N THR A 120 3.76 -7.75 15.30
CA THR A 120 3.88 -9.10 14.70
C THR A 120 5.34 -9.47 14.44
N PHE A 121 6.17 -8.50 14.06
CA PHE A 121 7.61 -8.70 13.87
C PHE A 121 8.27 -9.12 15.19
N ALA A 122 7.98 -8.41 16.28
CA ALA A 122 8.51 -8.75 17.59
C ALA A 122 8.08 -10.16 18.04
N ALA A 123 6.83 -10.54 17.81
CA ALA A 123 6.33 -11.88 18.10
C ALA A 123 7.00 -12.96 17.22
N ALA A 124 7.14 -12.71 15.92
CA ALA A 124 7.82 -13.61 15.00
C ALA A 124 9.31 -13.76 15.35
N TRP A 125 9.96 -12.67 15.78
CA TRP A 125 11.36 -12.67 16.24
C TRP A 125 11.56 -13.63 17.41
N GLN A 126 10.69 -13.54 18.42
CA GLN A 126 10.70 -14.44 19.58
C GLN A 126 10.38 -15.89 19.20
N ALA A 127 9.59 -16.09 18.15
CA ALA A 127 9.23 -17.41 17.63
C ALA A 127 10.29 -18.04 16.69
N GLY A 128 11.48 -17.45 16.56
CA GLY A 128 12.58 -18.03 15.80
C GLY A 128 12.79 -17.47 14.40
N LEU A 129 12.15 -16.34 14.03
CA LEU A 129 12.38 -15.67 12.74
C LEU A 129 13.86 -15.35 12.50
N GLY A 130 14.63 -15.02 13.54
CA GLY A 130 16.06 -14.73 13.42
C GLY A 130 16.88 -15.93 12.91
N ALA A 131 16.60 -17.13 13.43
CA ALA A 131 17.26 -18.35 12.96
C ALA A 131 16.88 -18.68 11.51
N ALA A 132 15.61 -18.48 11.16
CA ALA A 132 15.11 -18.69 9.80
C ALA A 132 15.74 -17.72 8.78
N LEU A 133 15.90 -16.45 9.16
CA LEU A 133 16.63 -15.46 8.36
C LEU A 133 18.13 -15.81 8.24
N GLY A 134 18.75 -16.36 9.29
CA GLY A 134 20.12 -16.86 9.25
C GLY A 134 20.31 -17.97 8.21
N ALA A 135 19.42 -18.95 8.18
CA ALA A 135 19.45 -20.02 7.18
C ALA A 135 19.27 -19.48 5.74
N MET A 136 18.39 -18.48 5.55
CA MET A 136 18.23 -17.81 4.26
C MET A 136 19.49 -17.04 3.85
N TRP A 137 20.14 -16.39 4.81
CA TRP A 137 21.39 -15.67 4.59
C TRP A 137 22.53 -16.60 4.17
N GLU A 138 22.68 -17.74 4.84
CA GLU A 138 23.68 -18.76 4.47
C GLU A 138 23.44 -19.32 3.07
N ALA A 139 22.17 -19.61 2.72
CA ALA A 139 21.81 -20.03 1.37
C ALA A 139 22.14 -18.95 0.31
N GLY A 140 21.89 -17.68 0.63
CA GLY A 140 22.26 -16.55 -0.22
C GLY A 140 23.77 -16.38 -0.38
N GLN A 141 24.53 -16.51 0.70
CA GLN A 141 26.00 -16.46 0.66
C GLN A 141 26.59 -17.59 -0.17
N ALA A 142 26.05 -18.82 -0.06
CA ALA A 142 26.47 -19.93 -0.89
C ALA A 142 26.29 -19.63 -2.38
N ALA A 143 25.19 -18.98 -2.77
CA ALA A 143 24.96 -18.56 -4.15
C ALA A 143 25.95 -17.47 -4.62
N VAL A 144 26.31 -16.53 -3.73
CA VAL A 144 27.33 -15.51 -4.02
C VAL A 144 28.70 -16.14 -4.24
N VAL A 145 29.10 -17.09 -3.37
CA VAL A 145 30.37 -17.83 -3.50
C VAL A 145 30.40 -18.68 -4.78
N ALA A 146 29.26 -19.26 -5.16
CA ALA A 146 29.12 -19.99 -6.42
C ALA A 146 29.17 -19.09 -7.67
N GLY A 147 29.13 -17.76 -7.52
CA GLY A 147 29.27 -16.81 -8.61
C GLY A 147 28.12 -16.81 -9.62
N SER A 148 26.97 -17.42 -9.28
CA SER A 148 25.82 -17.54 -10.18
C SER A 148 24.51 -17.22 -9.46
N PRO A 149 23.70 -16.26 -9.94
CA PRO A 149 22.39 -15.94 -9.35
C PRO A 149 21.40 -17.10 -9.49
N ALA A 150 21.64 -18.06 -10.39
CA ALA A 150 20.82 -19.27 -10.52
C ALA A 150 20.96 -20.23 -9.33
N ALA A 151 21.99 -20.06 -8.50
CA ALA A 151 22.19 -20.84 -7.28
C ALA A 151 21.32 -20.36 -6.10
N LEU A 152 20.55 -19.28 -6.28
CA LEU A 152 19.65 -18.77 -5.25
C LEU A 152 18.44 -19.71 -5.10
N ASP A 153 18.40 -20.45 -4.00
CA ASP A 153 17.33 -21.41 -3.72
C ASP A 153 16.13 -20.72 -3.05
N LEU A 154 14.93 -20.97 -3.58
CA LEU A 154 13.66 -20.44 -3.03
C LEU A 154 13.11 -21.32 -1.90
N ARG A 155 13.57 -22.57 -1.76
CA ARG A 155 13.07 -23.51 -0.75
C ARG A 155 13.20 -23.00 0.69
N PRO A 156 14.33 -22.40 1.12
CA PRO A 156 14.45 -21.84 2.47
C PRO A 156 13.40 -20.75 2.73
N LEU A 157 13.19 -19.86 1.76
CA LEU A 157 12.19 -18.79 1.88
C LEU A 157 10.77 -19.37 1.96
N ALA A 158 10.43 -20.34 1.10
CA ALA A 158 9.13 -21.00 1.14
C ALA A 158 8.86 -21.70 2.48
N ALA A 159 9.89 -22.32 3.08
CA ALA A 159 9.78 -22.94 4.40
C ALA A 159 9.45 -21.92 5.51
N MET A 160 9.97 -20.68 5.42
CA MET A 160 9.64 -19.62 6.37
C MET A 160 8.15 -19.26 6.34
N PHE A 161 7.53 -19.23 5.16
CA PHE A 161 6.10 -19.02 4.99
C PHE A 161 5.24 -20.19 5.47
N GLY A 162 5.83 -21.33 5.88
CA GLY A 162 5.11 -22.37 6.61
C GLY A 162 4.73 -21.96 8.04
N GLN A 163 5.37 -20.93 8.60
CA GLN A 163 5.10 -20.45 9.94
C GLN A 163 3.98 -19.41 9.95
N PRO A 164 2.92 -19.56 10.77
CA PRO A 164 1.79 -18.64 10.76
C PRO A 164 2.16 -17.18 11.10
N LEU A 165 3.08 -16.96 12.05
CA LEU A 165 3.51 -15.61 12.42
C LEU A 165 4.31 -14.92 11.32
N VAL A 166 5.18 -15.66 10.62
CA VAL A 166 5.95 -15.13 9.49
C VAL A 166 5.04 -14.83 8.30
N THR A 167 4.06 -15.69 8.05
CA THR A 167 3.03 -15.46 7.03
C THR A 167 2.22 -14.20 7.34
N LEU A 168 1.75 -14.05 8.58
CA LEU A 168 1.03 -12.85 9.01
C LEU A 168 1.90 -11.60 8.88
N LEU A 169 3.16 -11.69 9.29
CA LEU A 169 4.12 -10.59 9.18
C LEU A 169 4.26 -10.12 7.73
N ALA A 170 4.47 -11.06 6.81
CA ALA A 170 4.59 -10.77 5.39
C ALA A 170 3.27 -10.23 4.80
N TRP A 171 2.13 -10.75 5.25
CA TRP A 171 0.82 -10.22 4.87
C TRP A 171 0.66 -8.75 5.27
N LEU A 172 0.92 -8.41 6.55
CA LEU A 172 0.87 -7.03 7.03
C LEU A 172 1.89 -6.13 6.32
N HIS A 173 3.06 -6.67 5.96
CA HIS A 173 4.05 -5.96 5.17
C HIS A 173 3.49 -5.55 3.80
N LEU A 174 2.94 -6.52 3.05
CA LEU A 174 2.33 -6.30 1.74
C LEU A 174 1.18 -5.30 1.82
N LEU A 175 0.25 -5.51 2.76
CA LEU A 175 -0.89 -4.61 2.97
C LEU A 175 -0.46 -3.16 3.25
N THR A 176 0.61 -2.98 4.04
CA THR A 176 1.13 -1.66 4.37
C THR A 176 1.71 -0.98 3.14
N LEU A 177 2.49 -1.70 2.33
CA LEU A 177 3.05 -1.15 1.10
C LEU A 177 1.96 -0.81 0.08
N ASP A 178 0.97 -1.69 -0.08
CA ASP A 178 -0.09 -1.53 -1.06
C ASP A 178 -0.99 -0.34 -0.71
N VAL A 179 -1.37 -0.18 0.57
CA VAL A 179 -2.27 0.92 0.96
C VAL A 179 -1.58 2.28 0.86
N VAL A 180 -0.27 2.34 1.19
CA VAL A 180 0.56 3.54 1.00
C VAL A 180 0.66 3.89 -0.48
N MET A 181 0.88 2.89 -1.34
CA MET A 181 0.95 3.11 -2.78
C MET A 181 -0.40 3.57 -3.36
N ALA A 182 -1.51 2.98 -2.93
CA ALA A 182 -2.85 3.39 -3.33
C ALA A 182 -3.17 4.83 -2.89
N ARG A 183 -2.74 5.22 -1.68
CA ARG A 183 -2.86 6.59 -1.18
C ARG A 183 -2.14 7.59 -2.08
N GLU A 184 -0.89 7.30 -2.44
CA GLU A 184 -0.09 8.18 -3.31
C GLU A 184 -0.73 8.30 -4.70
N ILE A 185 -1.21 7.20 -5.28
CA ILE A 185 -1.95 7.20 -6.54
C ILE A 185 -3.22 8.06 -6.44
N ALA A 186 -4.00 7.91 -5.36
CA ALA A 186 -5.22 8.68 -5.15
C ALA A 186 -4.94 10.18 -4.99
N LEU A 187 -3.91 10.56 -4.23
CA LEU A 187 -3.47 11.95 -4.08
C LEU A 187 -3.00 12.55 -5.42
N ASP A 188 -2.24 11.79 -6.20
CA ASP A 188 -1.77 12.22 -7.51
C ASP A 188 -2.92 12.36 -8.52
N GLY A 189 -3.90 11.45 -8.49
CA GLY A 189 -5.14 11.57 -9.27
C GLY A 189 -5.95 12.82 -8.95
N LEU A 190 -6.07 13.17 -7.67
CA LEU A 190 -6.74 14.40 -7.25
C LEU A 190 -6.04 15.67 -7.73
N ARG A 191 -4.70 15.64 -7.84
CA ARG A 191 -3.90 16.78 -8.33
C ARG A 191 -3.93 16.91 -9.85
N THR A 192 -3.92 15.78 -10.56
CA THR A 192 -3.79 15.73 -12.03
C THR A 192 -5.13 15.61 -12.76
N GLY A 193 -6.22 15.27 -12.05
CA GLY A 193 -7.54 15.04 -12.64
C GLY A 193 -7.65 13.72 -13.42
N VAL A 194 -6.67 12.82 -13.28
CA VAL A 194 -6.65 11.50 -13.94
C VAL A 194 -7.55 10.53 -13.16
N ALA A 195 -8.27 9.67 -13.87
CA ALA A 195 -9.06 8.61 -13.25
C ALA A 195 -8.13 7.62 -12.53
N THR A 196 -8.39 7.35 -11.25
CA THR A 196 -7.54 6.47 -10.41
C THR A 196 -8.23 5.22 -9.91
N ALA A 197 -9.54 5.07 -10.18
CA ALA A 197 -10.33 3.95 -9.66
C ALA A 197 -9.73 2.59 -10.07
N HIS A 198 -9.36 2.42 -11.34
CA HIS A 198 -8.76 1.17 -11.84
C HIS A 198 -7.37 0.93 -11.25
N SER A 199 -6.54 1.96 -11.12
CA SER A 199 -5.20 1.84 -10.53
C SER A 199 -5.25 1.53 -9.04
N VAL A 200 -6.19 2.12 -8.30
CA VAL A 200 -6.39 1.85 -6.87
C VAL A 200 -6.91 0.43 -6.65
N LEU A 201 -7.84 -0.04 -7.48
CA LEU A 201 -8.32 -1.43 -7.44
C LEU A 201 -7.23 -2.43 -7.82
N LEU A 202 -6.40 -2.12 -8.83
CA LEU A 202 -5.24 -2.95 -9.16
C LEU A 202 -4.22 -2.98 -8.02
N CYS A 203 -4.04 -1.87 -7.30
CA CYS A 203 -3.16 -1.80 -6.15
C CYS A 203 -3.67 -2.65 -4.96
N PHE A 204 -5.00 -2.86 -4.85
CA PHE A 204 -5.58 -3.76 -3.84
C PHE A 204 -5.23 -5.24 -4.08
N PHE A 205 -5.22 -5.69 -5.33
CA PHE A 205 -4.89 -7.08 -5.67
C PHE A 205 -3.39 -7.29 -5.87
N PHE A 206 -2.74 -6.32 -6.51
CA PHE A 206 -1.35 -6.39 -6.94
C PHE A 206 -0.74 -4.98 -6.93
N GLY A 207 -0.28 -4.53 -5.78
CA GLY A 207 0.41 -3.25 -5.55
C GLY A 207 1.17 -2.68 -6.77
N PRO A 208 2.23 -3.36 -7.25
CA PRO A 208 3.07 -2.84 -8.34
C PRO A 208 2.33 -2.70 -9.68
N THR A 209 1.32 -3.52 -9.96
CA THR A 209 0.54 -3.41 -11.20
C THR A 209 -0.34 -2.17 -11.20
N GLY A 210 -0.85 -1.77 -10.03
CA GLY A 210 -1.60 -0.51 -9.86
C GLY A 210 -0.75 0.71 -10.18
N LEU A 211 0.52 0.69 -9.77
CA LEU A 211 1.48 1.76 -10.07
C LEU A 211 1.76 1.87 -11.58
N ILE A 212 1.98 0.74 -12.26
CA ILE A 212 2.22 0.70 -13.70
C ILE A 212 0.97 1.21 -14.45
N SER A 213 -0.22 0.74 -14.06
CA SER A 213 -1.49 1.20 -14.63
C SER A 213 -1.66 2.71 -14.50
N HIS A 214 -1.36 3.27 -13.32
CA HIS A 214 -1.43 4.71 -13.10
C HIS A 214 -0.43 5.48 -13.97
N ALA A 215 0.81 5.00 -14.06
CA ALA A 215 1.83 5.61 -14.91
C ALA A 215 1.39 5.63 -16.39
N LEU A 216 0.86 4.51 -16.91
CA LEU A 216 0.33 4.43 -18.27
C LEU A 216 -0.85 5.39 -18.48
N THR A 217 -1.77 5.44 -17.53
CA THR A 217 -2.93 6.34 -17.61
C THR A 217 -2.50 7.80 -17.63
N ARG A 218 -1.50 8.16 -16.81
CA ARG A 218 -0.92 9.51 -16.81
C ARG A 218 -0.26 9.86 -18.13
N LEU A 219 0.43 8.93 -18.78
CA LEU A 219 1.04 9.16 -20.09
C LEU A 219 -0.04 9.42 -21.15
N VAL A 220 -1.10 8.61 -21.18
CA VAL A 220 -2.19 8.76 -22.16
C VAL A 220 -3.01 10.02 -21.91
N SER A 221 -3.39 10.30 -20.67
CA SER A 221 -4.17 11.49 -20.31
C SER A 221 -3.34 12.78 -20.36
N GLY A 222 -2.05 12.72 -20.02
CA GLY A 222 -1.11 13.84 -20.11
C GLY A 222 -0.70 14.19 -21.54
N SER A 223 -0.81 13.24 -22.48
CA SER A 223 -0.59 13.48 -23.91
C SER A 223 -1.75 14.22 -24.58
N LYS A 224 -2.93 14.32 -23.95
CA LYS A 224 -4.14 14.89 -24.56
C LYS A 224 -4.25 16.42 -24.46
N GLY A 225 -3.16 17.11 -24.13
CA GLY A 225 -3.12 18.55 -23.90
C GLY A 225 -1.83 19.24 -24.32
N ARG A 226 -1.20 18.80 -25.42
CA ARG A 226 -0.12 19.54 -26.09
C ARG A 226 -0.48 19.81 -27.54
#